data_AF-A0A0A9EUV9-F1
#
_entry.id   AF-A0A0A9EUV9-F1
#
_cell.length_a   1.000
_cell.length_b   1.000
_cell.length_c   1.000
_cell.angle_alpha   90.00
_cell.angle_beta   90.00
_cell.angle_gamma   90.00
#
_symmetry.space_group_name_H-M   'P 1'
#
loop_
_entity.id
_entity.type
_entity.pdbx_description
1 polymer ?
#
loop_
_entity_poly.entity_id
_entity_poly.type
_entity_poly.pdbx_seq_one_letter_code
_entity_poly.pdbx_strand_id
1 'polypeptide(L)'
;MNLGLPIVGGLSTEFANVKKAAMVDYDAVVSECAILGSQLADIKRLLETCSDDGFARGLRGFVKAAEQELKALRGDQERVLELVQRTTEYYHAGATKDKNAHPLQLFIVVRDFLGMVDQACVDIKRKLQQKKPPPSSSQPTTAAAPAAAAAPAAAKEVTDGQIAPAPKPLEEADSKRKRVMPRFPNLPAHFMKDNADSDSSSDEE
;
A
#
# COMPACT_ATOMS: atom_id res chain seq x y z
N MET A 1 26.29 -3.29 5.37
CA MET A 1 25.53 -3.35 4.09
C MET A 1 24.04 -3.08 4.33
N ASN A 2 23.64 -1.88 4.77
CA ASN A 2 22.23 -1.56 5.12
C ASN A 2 21.65 -0.40 4.30
N LEU A 3 22.30 0.06 3.24
CA LEU A 3 21.94 1.34 2.61
C LEU A 3 20.59 1.32 1.86
N GLY A 4 20.07 0.16 1.46
CA GLY A 4 18.81 0.08 0.71
C GLY A 4 17.54 -0.17 1.53
N LEU A 5 17.62 -0.98 2.60
CA LEU A 5 16.42 -1.46 3.31
C LEU A 5 15.62 -0.35 4.01
N PRO A 6 16.25 0.63 4.68
CA PRO A 6 15.54 1.76 5.26
C PRO A 6 14.84 2.63 4.21
N ILE A 7 15.45 2.81 3.03
CA ILE A 7 14.89 3.59 1.93
C ILE A 7 13.65 2.89 1.37
N VAL A 8 13.76 1.60 1.04
CA VAL A 8 12.65 0.80 0.51
C VAL A 8 11.51 0.68 1.53
N GLY A 9 11.84 0.50 2.82
CA GLY A 9 10.85 0.48 3.91
C GLY A 9 10.17 1.83 4.16
N GLY A 10 10.72 2.94 3.67
CA GLY A 10 10.11 4.27 3.75
C GLY A 10 9.02 4.53 2.70
N LEU A 11 9.01 3.77 1.59
CA LEU A 11 8.10 4.01 0.45
C LEU A 11 6.62 3.96 0.84
N SER A 12 6.24 3.10 1.79
CA SER A 12 4.85 3.00 2.26
C SER A 12 4.35 4.32 2.87
N THR A 13 5.24 5.14 3.44
CA THR A 13 4.91 6.46 3.99
C THR A 13 4.80 7.50 2.88
N GLU A 14 5.75 7.52 1.93
CA GLU A 14 5.73 8.43 0.77
C GLU A 14 4.46 8.27 -0.08
N PHE A 15 3.92 7.04 -0.14
CA PHE A 15 2.70 6.71 -0.87
C PHE A 15 1.44 6.68 0.01
N ALA A 16 1.42 7.38 1.15
CA ALA A 16 0.25 7.40 2.04
C ALA A 16 -1.04 7.87 1.34
N ASN A 17 -0.96 8.83 0.42
CA ASN A 17 -2.12 9.30 -0.34
C ASN A 17 -2.65 8.27 -1.34
N VAL A 18 -1.77 7.42 -1.90
CA VAL A 18 -2.19 6.30 -2.76
C VAL A 18 -2.97 5.27 -1.95
N LYS A 19 -2.53 4.97 -0.71
CA LYS A 19 -3.26 4.06 0.18
C LYS A 19 -4.65 4.61 0.52
N LYS A 20 -4.78 5.93 0.73
CA LYS A 20 -6.09 6.59 0.94
C LYS A 20 -6.95 6.55 -0.33
N ALA A 21 -6.38 6.86 -1.49
CA ALA A 21 -7.08 6.82 -2.77
C ALA A 21 -7.63 5.43 -3.10
N ALA A 22 -6.91 4.36 -2.73
CA ALA A 22 -7.35 2.98 -2.88
C ALA A 22 -8.58 2.60 -2.03
N MET A 23 -8.97 3.44 -1.07
CA MET A 23 -10.15 3.24 -0.22
C MET A 23 -11.35 4.12 -0.65
N VAL A 24 -11.17 4.97 -1.64
CA VAL A 24 -12.25 5.84 -2.15
C VAL A 24 -13.28 4.99 -2.86
N ASP A 25 -14.56 5.19 -2.52
CA ASP A 25 -15.68 4.64 -3.27
C ASP A 25 -15.88 5.45 -4.55
N TYR A 26 -15.51 4.84 -5.68
CA TYR A 26 -15.63 5.49 -6.99
C TYR A 26 -17.08 5.78 -7.36
N ASP A 27 -18.01 4.85 -7.09
CA ASP A 27 -19.41 4.97 -7.48
C ASP A 27 -20.10 6.07 -6.68
N ALA A 28 -19.78 6.17 -5.40
CA ALA A 28 -20.23 7.29 -4.57
C ALA A 28 -19.73 8.63 -5.14
N VAL A 29 -18.43 8.73 -5.45
CA VAL A 29 -17.84 9.96 -6.01
C VAL A 29 -18.58 10.36 -7.29
N VAL A 30 -18.72 9.47 -8.29
CA VAL A 30 -19.33 9.83 -9.59
C VAL A 30 -20.82 10.09 -9.54
N SER A 31 -21.54 9.58 -8.54
CA SER A 31 -22.97 9.81 -8.38
C SER A 31 -23.30 11.07 -7.56
N GLU A 32 -22.42 11.51 -6.66
CA GLU A 32 -22.68 12.60 -5.71
C GLU A 32 -23.15 13.90 -6.40
N CYS A 33 -22.44 14.33 -7.45
CA CYS A 33 -22.80 15.55 -8.20
C CYS A 33 -24.18 15.46 -8.88
N ALA A 34 -24.62 14.26 -9.24
CA ALA A 34 -25.95 14.05 -9.82
C ALA A 34 -27.03 14.07 -8.72
N ILE A 35 -26.76 13.45 -7.57
CA ILE A 35 -27.65 13.42 -6.41
C ILE A 35 -27.87 14.83 -5.85
N LEU A 36 -26.79 15.60 -5.63
CA LEU A 36 -26.90 16.98 -5.16
C LEU A 36 -27.62 17.87 -6.19
N GLY A 37 -27.38 17.61 -7.48
CA GLY A 37 -28.05 18.32 -8.57
C GLY A 37 -29.56 18.09 -8.58
N SER A 38 -30.03 16.86 -8.38
CA SER A 38 -31.47 16.56 -8.34
C SER A 38 -32.14 17.17 -7.10
N GLN A 39 -31.49 17.09 -5.94
CA GLN A 39 -32.00 17.71 -4.70
C GLN A 39 -32.14 19.23 -4.83
N LEU A 40 -31.15 19.91 -5.42
CA LEU A 40 -31.24 21.35 -5.69
C LEU A 40 -32.37 21.68 -6.66
N ALA A 41 -32.56 20.87 -7.70
CA ALA A 41 -33.66 21.06 -8.64
C ALA A 41 -35.03 20.90 -7.95
N ASP A 42 -35.17 19.92 -7.05
CA ASP A 42 -36.40 19.71 -6.27
C ASP A 42 -36.70 20.89 -5.34
N ILE A 43 -35.69 21.40 -4.62
CA ILE A 43 -35.83 22.58 -3.75
C ILE A 43 -36.23 23.81 -4.58
N LYS A 44 -35.61 23.99 -5.75
CA LYS A 44 -35.92 25.10 -6.65
C LYS A 44 -37.36 25.06 -7.14
N ARG A 45 -37.85 23.88 -7.53
CA ARG A 45 -39.25 23.67 -7.91
C ARG A 45 -40.21 23.95 -6.74
N LEU A 46 -39.87 23.54 -5.52
CA LEU A 46 -40.68 23.85 -4.35
C LEU A 46 -40.78 25.37 -4.13
N LEU A 47 -39.66 26.09 -4.28
CA LEU A 47 -39.60 27.54 -4.13
C LEU A 47 -40.46 28.32 -5.15
N GLU A 48 -40.80 27.73 -6.30
CA GLU A 48 -41.72 28.33 -7.27
C GLU A 48 -43.15 28.44 -6.72
N THR A 49 -43.50 27.61 -5.73
CA THR A 49 -44.83 27.59 -5.11
C THR A 49 -44.92 28.38 -3.81
N CYS A 50 -43.79 28.88 -3.28
CA CYS A 50 -43.72 29.59 -2.01
C CYS A 50 -43.98 31.10 -2.15
N SER A 51 -44.58 31.69 -1.13
CA SER A 51 -44.66 33.15 -0.97
C SER A 51 -43.27 33.80 -0.90
N ASP A 52 -43.13 35.04 -1.37
CA ASP A 52 -41.87 35.79 -1.33
C ASP A 52 -41.58 36.40 0.05
N ASP A 53 -41.53 35.56 1.07
CA ASP A 53 -41.14 35.95 2.41
C ASP A 53 -39.60 35.95 2.60
N GLY A 54 -39.15 36.36 3.78
CA GLY A 54 -37.73 36.44 4.10
C GLY A 54 -37.01 35.08 4.03
N PHE A 55 -37.70 33.99 4.37
CA PHE A 55 -37.13 32.64 4.32
C PHE A 55 -36.95 32.18 2.88
N ALA A 56 -37.99 32.29 2.05
CA ALA A 56 -37.95 31.91 0.65
C ALA A 56 -36.90 32.72 -0.13
N ARG A 57 -36.73 34.00 0.19
CA ARG A 57 -35.65 34.84 -0.36
C ARG A 57 -34.27 34.34 0.03
N GLY A 58 -34.06 34.02 1.32
CA GLY A 58 -32.80 33.45 1.80
C GLY A 58 -32.47 32.12 1.12
N LEU A 59 -33.47 31.23 1.03
CA LEU A 59 -33.31 29.91 0.41
C LEU A 59 -33.04 30.01 -1.09
N ARG A 60 -33.64 30.96 -1.82
CA ARG A 60 -33.28 31.26 -3.22
C ARG A 60 -31.81 31.67 -3.35
N GLY A 61 -31.31 32.49 -2.43
CA GLY A 61 -29.90 32.87 -2.36
C GLY A 61 -28.98 31.66 -2.15
N PHE A 62 -29.34 30.79 -1.19
CA PHE A 62 -28.64 29.54 -0.92
C PHE A 62 -28.60 28.62 -2.15
N VAL A 63 -29.76 28.36 -2.79
CA VAL A 63 -29.84 27.50 -3.98
C VAL A 63 -28.94 28.03 -5.10
N LYS A 64 -28.95 29.35 -5.35
CA LYS A 64 -28.08 29.96 -6.37
C LYS A 64 -26.60 29.79 -6.05
N ALA A 65 -26.18 29.93 -4.80
CA ALA A 65 -24.80 29.71 -4.38
C ALA A 65 -24.41 28.22 -4.51
N ALA A 66 -25.27 27.32 -4.05
CA ALA A 66 -25.05 25.88 -4.15
C ALA A 66 -24.97 25.39 -5.61
N GLU A 67 -25.77 25.95 -6.54
CA GLU A 67 -25.65 25.67 -7.97
C GLU A 67 -24.27 26.06 -8.53
N GLN A 68 -23.68 27.16 -8.05
CA GLN A 68 -22.34 27.60 -8.47
C GLN A 68 -21.25 26.68 -7.91
N GLU A 69 -21.33 26.34 -6.62
CA GLU A 69 -20.40 25.40 -5.98
C GLU A 69 -20.46 24.01 -6.62
N LEU A 70 -21.67 23.50 -6.89
CA LEU A 70 -21.87 22.21 -7.55
C LEU A 70 -21.28 22.20 -8.97
N LYS A 71 -21.36 23.32 -9.69
CA LYS A 71 -20.72 23.45 -11.00
C LYS A 71 -19.19 23.39 -10.89
N ALA A 72 -18.60 24.05 -9.90
CA ALA A 72 -17.16 23.98 -9.64
C ALA A 72 -16.74 22.55 -9.26
N LEU A 73 -17.49 21.92 -8.36
CA LEU A 73 -17.24 20.54 -7.91
C LEU A 73 -17.28 19.53 -9.07
N ARG A 74 -18.24 19.67 -10.00
CA ARG A 74 -18.30 18.83 -11.20
C ARG A 74 -17.04 19.00 -12.07
N GLY A 75 -16.58 20.23 -12.26
CA GLY A 75 -15.34 20.49 -12.99
C GLY A 75 -14.10 19.90 -12.31
N ASP A 76 -14.05 19.94 -10.96
CA ASP A 76 -12.98 19.30 -10.20
C ASP A 76 -12.99 17.79 -10.32
N GLN A 77 -14.17 17.19 -10.21
CA GLN A 77 -14.38 15.76 -10.41
C GLN A 77 -13.92 15.29 -11.79
N GLU A 78 -14.36 15.95 -12.86
CA GLU A 78 -13.96 15.60 -14.23
C GLU A 78 -12.44 15.64 -14.40
N ARG A 79 -11.80 16.69 -13.91
CA ARG A 79 -10.34 16.86 -13.99
C ARG A 79 -9.58 15.79 -13.21
N VAL A 80 -10.02 15.47 -11.99
CA VAL A 80 -9.39 14.45 -11.16
C VAL A 80 -9.53 13.07 -11.80
N LEU A 81 -10.71 12.73 -12.33
CA LEU A 81 -10.93 11.45 -12.99
C LEU A 81 -10.13 11.33 -14.29
N GLU A 82 -9.96 12.42 -15.05
CA GLU A 82 -9.08 12.44 -16.21
C GLU A 82 -7.60 12.19 -15.82
N LEU A 83 -7.14 12.79 -14.71
CA LEU A 83 -5.79 12.54 -14.17
C LEU A 83 -5.59 11.08 -13.78
N VAL A 84 -6.59 10.48 -13.11
CA VAL A 84 -6.57 9.05 -12.77
C VAL A 84 -6.51 8.20 -14.03
N GLN A 85 -7.30 8.53 -15.05
CA GLN A 85 -7.30 7.82 -16.33
C GLN A 85 -5.92 7.88 -16.99
N ARG A 86 -5.35 9.08 -17.19
CA ARG A 86 -4.03 9.26 -17.82
C ARG A 86 -2.93 8.54 -17.04
N THR A 87 -2.98 8.58 -15.72
CA THR A 87 -2.01 7.88 -14.86
C THR A 87 -2.15 6.37 -15.00
N THR A 88 -3.38 5.85 -15.08
CA THR A 88 -3.64 4.43 -15.29
C THR A 88 -3.17 3.98 -16.66
N GLU A 89 -3.41 4.75 -17.71
CA GLU A 89 -2.92 4.48 -19.06
C GLU A 89 -1.38 4.45 -19.13
N TYR A 90 -0.72 5.32 -18.37
CA TYR A 90 0.73 5.36 -18.29
C TYR A 90 1.31 4.06 -17.71
N TYR A 91 0.80 3.55 -16.60
CA TYR A 91 1.33 2.31 -16.00
C TYR A 91 0.77 1.03 -16.62
N HIS A 92 -0.43 1.07 -17.20
CA HIS A 92 -1.10 -0.05 -17.86
C HIS A 92 -1.58 0.34 -19.26
N ALA A 93 -0.73 0.13 -20.26
CA ALA A 93 -1.07 0.39 -21.66
C ALA A 93 -2.33 -0.36 -22.08
N GLY A 94 -3.35 0.38 -22.54
CA GLY A 94 -4.63 -0.19 -22.95
C GLY A 94 -5.64 -0.46 -21.82
N ALA A 95 -5.33 -0.08 -20.57
CA ALA A 95 -6.26 -0.24 -19.45
C ALA A 95 -7.62 0.44 -19.66
N THR A 96 -7.67 1.52 -20.44
CA THR A 96 -8.93 2.22 -20.75
C THR A 96 -9.78 1.56 -21.83
N LYS A 97 -9.22 0.55 -22.52
CA LYS A 97 -10.00 -0.31 -23.42
C LYS A 97 -10.64 -1.50 -22.69
N ASP A 98 -10.18 -1.79 -21.48
CA ASP A 98 -10.72 -2.85 -20.66
C ASP A 98 -11.96 -2.33 -19.92
N LYS A 99 -13.13 -2.66 -20.45
CA LYS A 99 -14.43 -2.23 -19.92
C LYS A 99 -14.72 -2.77 -18.51
N ASN A 100 -13.91 -3.72 -18.03
CA ASN A 100 -14.09 -4.40 -16.76
C ASN A 100 -13.09 -3.95 -15.68
N ALA A 101 -12.15 -3.05 -15.99
CA ALA A 101 -11.18 -2.55 -15.02
C ALA A 101 -11.81 -1.51 -14.10
N HIS A 102 -11.65 -1.70 -12.78
CA HIS A 102 -12.14 -0.71 -11.81
C HIS A 102 -11.33 0.59 -11.94
N PRO A 103 -11.94 1.79 -12.03
CA PRO A 103 -11.24 3.04 -12.34
C PRO A 103 -10.11 3.40 -11.36
N LEU A 104 -10.21 2.97 -10.11
CA LEU A 104 -9.18 3.19 -9.07
C LEU A 104 -8.24 1.98 -8.87
N GLN A 105 -8.30 0.97 -9.75
CA GLN A 105 -7.56 -0.29 -9.58
C GLN A 105 -6.05 -0.07 -9.48
N LEU A 106 -5.49 0.93 -10.16
CA LEU A 106 -4.08 1.28 -10.05
C LEU A 106 -3.68 1.55 -8.59
N PHE A 107 -4.48 2.34 -7.86
CA PHE A 107 -4.18 2.67 -6.46
C PHE A 107 -4.25 1.43 -5.56
N ILE A 108 -5.21 0.53 -5.81
CA ILE A 108 -5.36 -0.74 -5.08
C ILE A 108 -4.12 -1.61 -5.28
N VAL A 109 -3.70 -1.79 -6.53
CA VAL A 109 -2.50 -2.58 -6.88
C VAL A 109 -1.25 -2.00 -6.21
N VAL A 110 -1.06 -0.69 -6.24
CA VAL A 110 0.11 -0.05 -5.61
C VAL A 110 0.05 -0.17 -4.08
N ARG A 111 -1.11 0.02 -3.45
CA ARG A 111 -1.29 -0.19 -2.00
C ARG A 111 -0.89 -1.60 -1.60
N ASP A 112 -1.38 -2.61 -2.31
CA ASP A 112 -1.12 -4.01 -1.97
C ASP A 112 0.34 -4.38 -2.21
N PHE A 113 0.94 -3.86 -3.29
CA PHE A 113 2.37 -3.98 -3.55
C PHE A 113 3.21 -3.39 -2.42
N LEU A 114 2.88 -2.19 -1.94
CA LEU A 114 3.59 -1.56 -0.81
C LEU A 114 3.47 -2.41 0.46
N GLY A 115 2.30 -3.01 0.72
CA GLY A 115 2.13 -3.95 1.83
C GLY A 115 3.04 -5.17 1.73
N MET A 116 3.21 -5.73 0.52
CA MET A 116 4.17 -6.82 0.28
C MET A 116 5.62 -6.38 0.48
N VAL A 117 5.97 -5.17 0.04
CA VAL A 117 7.30 -4.59 0.24
C VAL A 117 7.60 -4.38 1.73
N ASP A 118 6.66 -3.85 2.49
CA ASP A 118 6.77 -3.67 3.94
C ASP A 118 7.05 -5.01 4.63
N GLN A 119 6.27 -6.03 4.29
CA GLN A 119 6.43 -7.38 4.84
C GLN A 119 7.80 -7.98 4.50
N ALA A 120 8.24 -7.86 3.25
CA ALA A 120 9.57 -8.32 2.84
C ALA A 120 10.69 -7.61 3.61
N CYS A 121 10.56 -6.29 3.85
CA CYS A 121 11.54 -5.54 4.62
C CYS A 121 11.64 -6.02 6.07
N VAL A 122 10.49 -6.31 6.70
CA VAL A 122 10.43 -6.90 8.05
C VAL A 122 11.09 -8.27 8.09
N ASP A 123 10.80 -9.13 7.11
CA ASP A 123 11.34 -10.49 7.06
C ASP A 123 12.85 -10.51 6.87
N ILE A 124 13.38 -9.65 5.99
CA ILE A 124 14.83 -9.48 5.79
C ILE A 124 15.49 -8.99 7.09
N LYS A 125 14.94 -7.97 7.74
CA LYS A 125 15.47 -7.45 9.01
C LYS A 125 15.50 -8.53 10.10
N ARG A 126 14.45 -9.35 10.20
CA ARG A 126 14.37 -10.48 11.14
C ARG A 126 15.44 -11.53 10.84
N LYS A 127 15.61 -11.92 9.56
CA LYS A 127 16.64 -12.88 9.13
C LYS A 127 18.05 -12.38 9.43
N LEU A 128 18.33 -11.08 9.25
CA LEU A 128 19.62 -10.48 9.58
C LEU A 128 19.90 -10.48 11.09
N GLN A 129 18.88 -10.26 11.92
CA GLN A 129 19.01 -10.34 13.37
C GLN A 129 19.26 -11.77 13.86
N GLN A 130 18.61 -12.78 13.24
CA GLN A 130 18.82 -14.19 13.57
C GLN A 130 20.17 -14.75 13.13
N LYS A 131 20.82 -14.13 12.13
CA LYS A 131 22.16 -14.53 11.65
C LYS A 131 23.31 -13.98 12.50
N LYS A 132 23.02 -13.15 13.52
CA LYS A 132 24.02 -12.62 14.44
C LYS A 132 24.32 -13.68 15.53
N PRO A 133 25.56 -14.19 15.66
CA PRO A 133 25.86 -15.19 16.68
C PRO A 133 25.63 -14.63 18.10
N PRO A 134 25.23 -15.47 19.07
CA PRO A 134 25.15 -15.04 20.47
C PRO A 134 26.54 -14.54 20.93
N PRO A 135 26.62 -13.53 21.80
CA PRO A 135 27.90 -13.17 22.39
C PRO A 135 28.46 -14.39 23.12
N SER A 136 29.62 -14.87 22.67
CA SER A 136 30.40 -15.90 23.35
C SER A 136 30.87 -15.33 24.68
N SER A 137 30.13 -15.59 25.75
CA SER A 137 30.61 -15.37 27.11
C SER A 137 31.59 -16.49 27.47
N SER A 138 32.88 -16.24 27.30
CA SER A 138 33.96 -17.02 27.89
C SER A 138 33.90 -16.88 29.43
N GLN A 139 33.86 -18.01 30.15
CA GLN A 139 33.75 -18.11 31.63
C GLN A 139 35.04 -17.66 32.37
N PRO A 140 35.10 -17.63 33.74
CA PRO A 140 35.38 -18.85 34.52
C PRO A 140 34.64 -19.03 35.88
N THR A 141 34.81 -20.25 36.40
CA THR A 141 34.27 -21.02 37.54
C THR A 141 34.46 -20.49 38.98
N THR A 142 33.55 -20.80 39.92
CA THR A 142 33.74 -21.79 41.05
C THR A 142 32.68 -21.71 42.18
N ALA A 143 32.21 -22.91 42.60
CA ALA A 143 31.76 -23.42 43.92
C ALA A 143 30.82 -22.61 44.87
N ALA A 144 29.64 -23.18 45.18
CA ALA A 144 29.34 -23.90 46.45
C ALA A 144 27.82 -24.00 46.72
N ALA A 145 27.34 -25.21 47.06
CA ALA A 145 26.01 -25.48 47.65
C ALA A 145 26.12 -25.52 49.20
N PRO A 146 25.03 -25.53 50.01
CA PRO A 146 24.13 -26.71 50.08
C PRO A 146 22.61 -26.49 50.39
N ALA A 147 21.82 -27.43 49.87
CA ALA A 147 20.79 -28.29 50.49
C ALA A 147 19.45 -27.79 51.11
N ALA A 148 18.46 -28.69 50.92
CA ALA A 148 17.16 -28.94 51.60
C ALA A 148 15.91 -28.28 50.96
N ALA A 149 14.78 -28.93 50.66
CA ALA A 149 14.32 -30.32 50.86
C ALA A 149 13.05 -30.63 50.03
N ALA A 150 12.78 -31.93 49.87
CA ALA A 150 11.48 -32.61 49.74
C ALA A 150 10.67 -32.58 48.41
N ALA A 151 10.52 -33.80 47.87
CA ALA A 151 9.61 -34.29 46.82
C ALA A 151 8.24 -34.74 47.45
N PRO A 152 7.25 -35.40 46.78
CA PRO A 152 7.33 -36.09 45.49
C PRO A 152 6.11 -36.10 44.52
N ALA A 153 6.41 -36.56 43.30
CA ALA A 153 5.69 -37.51 42.42
C ALA A 153 4.20 -37.32 42.02
N ALA A 154 3.97 -37.31 40.70
CA ALA A 154 2.96 -38.15 40.04
C ALA A 154 3.37 -38.44 38.58
N ALA A 155 3.24 -39.71 38.17
CA ALA A 155 3.62 -40.27 36.88
C ALA A 155 2.40 -40.63 36.01
N LYS A 156 2.57 -40.61 34.68
CA LYS A 156 1.98 -41.52 33.66
C LYS A 156 2.58 -41.15 32.28
N GLU A 157 3.45 -41.99 31.69
CA GLU A 157 3.16 -43.02 30.65
C GLU A 157 2.43 -42.45 29.41
N VAL A 158 3.08 -42.25 28.26
CA VAL A 158 3.59 -43.16 27.21
C VAL A 158 2.50 -43.76 26.31
N THR A 159 2.54 -43.36 25.04
CA THR A 159 2.31 -44.13 23.78
C THR A 159 2.30 -43.12 22.62
N ASP A 160 2.65 -43.38 21.36
CA ASP A 160 3.65 -44.18 20.63
C ASP A 160 3.44 -43.75 19.15
N GLY A 161 4.49 -43.69 18.32
CA GLY A 161 4.41 -43.62 16.85
C GLY A 161 3.97 -42.28 16.23
N GLN A 162 4.60 -41.69 15.20
CA GLN A 162 5.52 -42.24 14.23
C GLN A 162 6.23 -41.09 13.47
N ILE A 163 7.55 -41.22 13.33
CA ILE A 163 8.44 -40.34 12.57
C ILE A 163 8.50 -40.82 11.12
N ALA A 164 8.40 -39.91 10.16
CA ALA A 164 8.84 -40.09 8.77
C ALA A 164 9.39 -38.76 8.22
N PRO A 165 10.38 -38.79 7.28
CA PRO A 165 11.53 -37.90 7.34
C PRO A 165 11.44 -36.63 6.48
N ALA A 166 12.26 -35.66 6.86
CA ALA A 166 12.55 -34.42 6.17
C ALA A 166 13.04 -34.63 4.72
N PRO A 167 12.65 -33.77 3.76
CA PRO A 167 13.32 -33.69 2.48
C PRO A 167 14.64 -32.93 2.61
N LYS A 168 15.69 -33.50 2.02
CA LYS A 168 17.06 -32.97 1.95
C LYS A 168 17.10 -31.62 1.22
N PRO A 169 18.07 -30.73 1.53
CA PRO A 169 18.30 -29.51 0.75
C PRO A 169 18.65 -29.87 -0.70
N LEU A 170 17.83 -29.39 -1.64
CA LEU A 170 18.14 -29.48 -3.06
C LEU A 170 19.28 -28.52 -3.38
N GLU A 171 20.33 -29.08 -3.99
CA GLU A 171 21.47 -28.35 -4.53
C GLU A 171 21.04 -27.17 -5.40
N GLU A 172 21.73 -26.06 -5.15
CA GLU A 172 21.58 -24.80 -5.86
C GLU A 172 22.31 -24.88 -7.20
N ALA A 173 21.59 -25.30 -8.25
CA ALA A 173 22.06 -25.10 -9.62
C ALA A 173 21.94 -23.62 -9.97
N ASP A 174 23.07 -22.91 -9.99
CA ASP A 174 23.25 -21.55 -10.48
C ASP A 174 22.91 -21.47 -11.97
N SER A 175 21.62 -21.45 -12.28
CA SER A 175 21.13 -21.05 -13.58
C SER A 175 20.97 -19.55 -13.55
N LYS A 176 21.88 -18.86 -14.25
CA LYS A 176 21.76 -17.47 -14.71
C LYS A 176 20.39 -17.24 -15.35
N ARG A 177 19.35 -17.07 -14.54
CA ARG A 177 18.07 -16.52 -14.96
C ARG A 177 18.39 -15.09 -15.34
N LYS A 178 18.55 -14.84 -16.65
CA LYS A 178 18.50 -13.47 -17.17
C LYS A 178 17.23 -12.87 -16.58
N ARG A 179 17.39 -11.95 -15.63
CA ARG A 179 16.29 -11.23 -15.01
C ARG A 179 15.67 -10.44 -16.16
N VAL A 180 14.64 -11.02 -16.78
CA VAL A 180 13.82 -10.28 -17.74
C VAL A 180 13.15 -9.21 -16.89
N MET A 181 13.72 -8.01 -16.91
CA MET A 181 13.10 -6.90 -16.24
C MET A 181 11.75 -6.68 -16.92
N PRO A 182 10.64 -6.62 -16.16
CA PRO A 182 9.35 -6.30 -16.73
C PRO A 182 9.49 -4.98 -17.49
N ARG A 183 9.19 -5.01 -18.79
CA ARG A 183 9.28 -3.83 -19.63
C ARG A 183 8.01 -3.04 -19.43
N PHE A 184 8.11 -1.87 -18.81
CA PHE A 184 6.99 -0.97 -18.66
C PHE A 184 6.68 -0.35 -20.03
N PRO A 185 5.51 -0.62 -20.62
CA PRO A 185 5.24 -0.30 -22.03
C PRO A 185 5.36 1.18 -22.38
N ASN A 186 5.11 2.08 -21.40
CA ASN A 186 5.11 3.53 -21.60
C ASN A 186 6.26 4.25 -20.88
N LEU A 187 7.29 3.55 -20.41
CA LEU A 187 8.45 4.20 -19.81
C LEU A 187 9.33 4.83 -20.91
N PRO A 188 9.82 6.07 -20.73
CA PRO A 188 10.83 6.65 -21.62
C PRO A 188 12.05 5.74 -21.76
N ALA A 189 12.65 5.69 -22.96
CA ALA A 189 13.72 4.74 -23.30
C ALA A 189 14.97 4.79 -22.40
N HIS A 190 15.16 5.87 -21.64
CA HIS A 190 16.33 6.15 -20.80
C HIS A 190 16.01 6.26 -19.30
N PHE A 191 14.74 6.16 -18.89
CA PHE A 191 14.30 6.43 -17.51
C PHE A 191 15.04 5.63 -16.41
N MET A 192 15.38 4.37 -16.67
CA MET A 192 16.13 3.52 -15.72
C MET A 192 17.65 3.55 -15.94
N LYS A 193 18.12 4.13 -17.05
CA LYS A 193 19.54 4.22 -17.39
C LYS A 193 20.18 5.40 -16.67
N ASP A 194 19.51 6.55 -16.68
CA ASP A 194 20.05 7.81 -16.14
C ASP A 194 20.22 7.80 -14.61
N ASN A 195 19.44 6.97 -13.90
CA ASN A 195 19.52 6.84 -12.44
C ASN A 195 20.48 5.74 -11.96
N ALA A 196 21.08 4.95 -12.87
CA ALA A 196 21.97 3.85 -12.52
C ALA A 196 23.44 4.29 -12.37
N ASP A 197 23.82 5.43 -12.95
CA ASP A 197 25.22 5.89 -13.01
C ASP A 197 25.66 6.78 -11.83
N SER A 198 24.78 6.99 -10.83
CA SER A 198 25.12 7.73 -9.60
C SER A 198 25.39 6.77 -8.44
N ASP A 199 26.63 6.27 -8.37
CA ASP A 199 27.40 6.06 -7.12
C ASP A 199 28.49 4.99 -7.34
N SER A 200 29.69 5.45 -7.73
CA SER A 200 30.94 4.79 -7.30
C SER A 200 32.12 5.76 -7.47
N SER A 201 32.13 6.84 -6.67
CA SER A 201 33.37 7.55 -6.38
C SER A 201 34.07 6.82 -5.23
N SER A 202 34.99 5.92 -5.57
CA SER A 202 35.99 5.43 -4.62
C SER A 202 37.17 6.40 -4.65
N ASP A 203 37.24 7.25 -3.63
CA ASP A 203 38.46 7.95 -3.23
C ASP A 203 39.39 6.94 -2.54
N GLU A 204 40.57 6.69 -3.12
CA GLU A 204 41.71 6.11 -2.41
C GLU A 204 42.92 7.06 -2.59
N GLU A 205 43.40 7.62 -1.48
CA GLU A 205 44.79 8.07 -1.30
C GLU A 205 45.38 7.37 -0.08
#